data_AF-A0A067DQA7-F1
#
_entry.id   AF-A0A067DQA7-F1
#
_cell.length_a   1.000
_cell.length_b   1.000
_cell.length_c   1.000
_cell.angle_alpha   90.00
_cell.angle_beta   90.00
_cell.angle_gamma   90.00
#
_symmetry.space_group_name_H-M   'P 1'
#
loop_
_entity.id
_entity.type
_entity.pdbx_description
1 polymer ?
#
loop_
_entity_poly.entity_id
_entity_poly.type
_entity_poly.pdbx_seq_one_letter_code
_entity_poly.pdbx_strand_id
1 'polypeptide(L)'
;MVKAVYAKKRKEAERNNDEATAARLEKAYDKLMMEQLSKRKKGVTFGSFKVSKEIKFADKQPIFPWGPRFAKSSPQDIRINLAISAAFTAWIAIKRYAEYKPLQFLAFAFVYRFFEKLKSFEPAVSPTYTEEGDDDGRALRMGKRLLRCLALVFGVIAVSSL
;
A
#
# COMPACT_ATOMS: atom_id res chain seq x y z
N MET A 1 -34.18 12.10 11.54
CA MET A 1 -35.53 12.45 11.03
C MET A 1 -36.17 11.37 10.17
N VAL A 2 -35.47 10.77 9.18
CA VAL A 2 -36.09 9.82 8.23
C VAL A 2 -36.74 8.58 8.88
N LYS A 3 -36.11 7.97 9.88
CA LYS A 3 -36.65 6.79 10.60
C LYS A 3 -37.99 7.07 11.30
N ALA A 4 -38.13 8.26 11.90
CA ALA A 4 -39.36 8.65 12.60
C ALA A 4 -40.52 8.90 11.61
N VAL A 5 -40.23 9.52 10.46
CA VAL A 5 -41.23 9.76 9.40
C VAL A 5 -41.69 8.44 8.78
N TYR A 6 -40.77 7.51 8.51
CA TYR A 6 -41.08 6.17 8.02
C TYR A 6 -41.99 5.42 9.01
N ALA A 7 -41.63 5.38 10.30
CA ALA A 7 -42.42 4.68 11.32
C ALA A 7 -43.86 5.22 11.43
N LYS A 8 -44.04 6.54 11.32
CA LYS A 8 -45.36 7.18 11.32
C LYS A 8 -46.18 6.79 10.08
N LYS A 9 -45.58 6.88 8.89
CA LYS A 9 -46.22 6.57 7.60
C LYS A 9 -46.59 5.09 7.47
N ARG A 10 -45.73 4.19 7.96
CA ARG A 10 -46.00 2.75 8.00
C ARG A 10 -47.20 2.44 8.89
N LYS A 11 -47.25 3.02 10.09
CA LYS A 11 -48.36 2.85 11.04
C LYS A 11 -49.70 3.39 10.50
N GLU A 12 -49.67 4.47 9.71
CA GLU A 12 -50.86 4.99 9.01
C GLU A 12 -51.34 4.05 7.90
N ALA A 13 -50.42 3.45 7.11
CA ALA A 13 -50.76 2.48 6.08
C ALA A 13 -51.32 1.18 6.65
N GLU A 14 -50.74 0.68 7.75
CA GLU A 14 -51.25 -0.48 8.51
C GLU A 14 -52.65 -0.21 9.08
N ARG A 15 -52.90 0.99 9.62
CA ARG A 15 -54.23 1.37 10.13
C ARG A 15 -55.30 1.45 9.03
N ASN A 16 -54.90 1.75 7.81
CA ASN A 16 -55.78 1.89 6.66
C ASN A 16 -55.87 0.60 5.81
N ASN A 17 -55.23 -0.51 6.22
CA ASN A 17 -55.14 -1.78 5.50
C ASN A 17 -54.61 -1.65 4.04
N ASP A 18 -53.76 -0.67 3.77
CA ASP A 18 -53.15 -0.49 2.44
C ASP A 18 -51.78 -1.17 2.38
N GLU A 19 -51.78 -2.45 2.02
CA GLU A 19 -50.57 -3.27 1.90
C GLU A 19 -49.64 -2.78 0.78
N ALA A 20 -50.19 -2.19 -0.28
CA ALA A 20 -49.42 -1.75 -1.43
C ALA A 20 -48.53 -0.55 -1.10
N THR A 21 -49.02 0.40 -0.30
CA THR A 21 -48.21 1.53 0.17
C THR A 21 -47.23 1.12 1.25
N ALA A 22 -47.58 0.19 2.14
CA ALA A 22 -46.66 -0.36 3.14
C ALA A 22 -45.42 -1.02 2.48
N ALA A 23 -45.64 -1.89 1.48
CA ALA A 23 -44.56 -2.55 0.76
C ALA A 23 -43.64 -1.58 -0.01
N ARG A 24 -44.20 -0.49 -0.56
CA ARG A 24 -43.41 0.57 -1.22
C ARG A 24 -42.56 1.34 -0.22
N LEU A 25 -43.10 1.64 0.97
CA LEU A 25 -42.37 2.33 2.03
C LEU A 25 -41.21 1.48 2.56
N GLU A 26 -41.40 0.17 2.74
CA GLU A 26 -40.33 -0.75 3.13
C GLU A 26 -39.21 -0.80 2.08
N LYS A 27 -39.54 -1.01 0.80
CA LYS A 27 -38.54 -1.02 -0.28
C LYS A 27 -37.75 0.29 -0.36
N ALA A 28 -38.41 1.43 -0.21
CA ALA A 28 -37.76 2.74 -0.24
C ALA A 28 -36.84 2.95 0.97
N TYR A 29 -37.27 2.50 2.16
CA TYR A 29 -36.48 2.59 3.38
C TYR A 29 -35.25 1.68 3.33
N ASP A 30 -35.41 0.43 2.87
CA ASP A 30 -34.30 -0.52 2.71
C ASP A 30 -33.27 -0.01 1.71
N LYS A 31 -33.72 0.52 0.57
CA LYS A 31 -32.83 1.14 -0.42
C LYS A 31 -32.02 2.29 0.19
N LEU A 32 -32.67 3.17 0.94
CA LEU A 32 -32.01 4.28 1.61
C LEU A 32 -30.99 3.79 2.65
N MET A 33 -31.33 2.79 3.46
CA MET A 33 -30.43 2.20 4.46
C MET A 33 -29.22 1.52 3.80
N MET A 34 -29.44 0.78 2.73
CA MET A 34 -28.37 0.14 1.95
C MET A 34 -27.47 1.17 1.27
N GLU A 35 -28.02 2.26 0.75
CA GLU A 35 -27.25 3.37 0.22
C GLU A 35 -26.38 4.02 1.30
N GLN A 36 -26.91 4.25 2.50
CA GLN A 36 -26.14 4.78 3.62
C GLN A 36 -24.99 3.85 4.03
N LEU A 37 -25.23 2.55 4.14
CA LEU A 37 -24.17 1.55 4.41
C LEU A 37 -23.12 1.52 3.30
N SER A 38 -23.56 1.58 2.04
CA SER A 38 -22.64 1.61 0.89
C SER A 38 -21.77 2.87 0.88
N LYS A 39 -22.33 4.04 1.24
CA LYS A 39 -21.61 5.31 1.35
C LYS A 39 -20.58 5.27 2.49
N ARG A 40 -20.94 4.69 3.65
CA ARG A 40 -20.01 4.43 4.77
C ARG A 40 -18.86 3.51 4.36
N LYS A 41 -19.16 2.35 3.75
CA LYS A 41 -18.15 1.42 3.22
C LYS A 41 -17.26 2.08 2.16
N LYS A 42 -17.79 3.02 1.39
CA LYS A 42 -17.05 3.80 0.39
C LYS A 42 -16.29 5.00 0.99
N GLY A 43 -16.37 5.27 2.30
CA GLY A 43 -15.66 6.38 2.94
C GLY A 43 -16.13 7.74 2.44
N VAL A 44 -17.42 7.87 2.11
CA VAL A 44 -18.03 9.16 1.74
C VAL A 44 -18.77 9.67 2.96
N THR A 45 -18.29 10.76 3.56
CA THR A 45 -18.98 11.44 4.65
C THR A 45 -20.07 12.38 4.13
N PHE A 46 -20.86 12.97 5.03
CA PHE A 46 -21.94 13.90 4.67
C PHE A 46 -21.41 14.98 3.71
N GLY A 47 -22.06 15.13 2.56
CA GLY A 47 -21.71 16.13 1.54
C GLY A 47 -20.46 15.78 0.75
N SER A 48 -20.56 14.83 -0.19
CA SER A 48 -19.63 14.58 -1.31
C SER A 48 -18.12 14.45 -1.01
N PHE A 49 -17.70 14.55 0.25
CA PHE A 49 -16.30 14.67 0.61
C PHE A 49 -15.69 13.28 0.60
N LYS A 50 -14.81 13.05 -0.37
CA LYS A 50 -14.16 11.76 -0.57
C LYS A 50 -12.97 11.70 0.38
N VAL A 51 -13.09 10.89 1.43
CA VAL A 51 -11.99 10.66 2.38
C VAL A 51 -10.78 10.11 1.62
N SER A 52 -9.58 10.56 1.99
CA SER A 52 -8.35 10.12 1.34
C SER A 52 -8.20 8.60 1.44
N LYS A 53 -7.54 8.00 0.45
CA LYS A 53 -7.40 6.55 0.33
C LYS A 53 -6.71 5.93 1.55
N GLU A 54 -5.76 6.66 2.13
CA GLU A 54 -4.99 6.23 3.31
C GLU A 54 -5.86 6.16 4.56
N ILE A 55 -6.78 7.11 4.74
CA ILE A 55 -7.72 7.13 5.86
C ILE A 55 -8.81 6.08 5.64
N LYS A 56 -9.32 5.94 4.40
CA LYS A 56 -10.37 4.97 4.04
C LYS A 56 -9.98 3.51 4.27
N PHE A 57 -8.69 3.19 4.21
CA PHE A 57 -8.19 1.83 4.43
C PHE A 57 -7.35 1.72 5.71
N ALA A 58 -7.44 2.69 6.62
CA ALA A 58 -6.73 2.66 7.90
C ALA A 58 -7.10 1.43 8.75
N ASP A 59 -8.36 0.97 8.67
CA ASP A 59 -8.86 -0.23 9.36
C ASP A 59 -8.35 -1.55 8.77
N LYS A 60 -7.70 -1.53 7.60
CA LYS A 60 -6.94 -2.70 7.12
C LYS A 60 -5.59 -2.73 7.83
N GLN A 61 -5.63 -2.97 9.14
CA GLN A 61 -4.43 -3.16 9.93
C GLN A 61 -3.68 -4.41 9.44
N PRO A 62 -2.33 -4.41 9.48
CA PRO A 62 -1.57 -5.63 9.30
C PRO A 62 -2.04 -6.69 10.30
N ILE A 63 -1.98 -7.97 9.93
CA ILE A 63 -2.41 -9.11 10.76
C ILE A 63 -1.76 -9.05 12.16
N PHE A 64 -0.55 -8.50 12.23
CA PHE A 64 0.17 -8.25 13.47
C PHE A 64 0.28 -6.74 13.74
N PRO A 65 0.08 -6.28 15.00
CA PRO A 65 0.16 -4.86 15.37
C PRO A 65 1.49 -4.17 15.00
N TRP A 66 2.60 -4.91 14.96
CA TRP A 66 3.94 -4.43 14.58
C TRP A 66 4.32 -4.76 13.13
N GLY A 67 3.40 -5.34 12.35
CA GLY A 67 3.69 -5.78 10.99
C GLY A 67 3.93 -4.61 10.03
N PRO A 68 4.79 -4.77 9.01
CA PRO A 68 5.02 -3.73 8.02
C PRO A 68 3.72 -3.41 7.26
N ARG A 69 3.39 -2.12 7.13
CA ARG A 69 2.25 -1.69 6.33
C ARG A 69 2.60 -1.77 4.85
N PHE A 70 1.66 -2.24 4.04
CA PHE A 70 1.85 -2.30 2.60
C PHE A 70 1.92 -0.88 2.01
N ALA A 71 3.12 -0.50 1.57
CA ALA A 71 3.36 0.73 0.82
C ALA A 71 3.61 0.39 -0.64
N LYS A 72 2.77 0.89 -1.55
CA LYS A 72 3.01 0.71 -2.99
C LYS A 72 4.19 1.55 -3.42
N SER A 73 5.12 0.96 -4.17
CA SER A 73 6.16 1.70 -4.88
C SER A 73 5.56 2.68 -5.88
N SER A 74 6.28 3.78 -6.14
CA SER A 74 5.85 4.78 -7.12
C SER A 74 5.76 4.17 -8.53
N PRO A 75 4.85 4.64 -9.41
CA PRO A 75 4.78 4.13 -10.78
C PRO A 75 6.10 4.28 -11.55
N GLN A 76 6.85 5.34 -11.28
CA GLN A 76 8.16 5.57 -11.87
C GLN A 76 9.19 4.53 -11.42
N ASP A 77 9.25 4.22 -10.12
CA ASP A 77 10.15 3.20 -9.59
C ASP A 77 9.84 1.81 -10.17
N ILE A 78 8.56 1.48 -10.31
CA ILE A 78 8.11 0.23 -10.93
C ILE A 78 8.60 0.14 -12.37
N ARG A 79 8.42 1.21 -13.16
CA ARG A 79 8.85 1.25 -14.57
C ARG A 79 10.37 1.12 -14.72
N ILE A 80 11.14 1.81 -13.87
CA ILE A 80 12.61 1.73 -13.89
C ILE A 80 13.07 0.31 -13.57
N ASN A 81 12.54 -0.28 -12.50
CA ASN A 81 12.91 -1.63 -12.09
C ASN A 81 12.51 -2.67 -13.16
N LEU A 82 11.35 -2.49 -13.79
CA LEU A 82 10.90 -3.33 -14.91
C LEU A 82 11.84 -3.20 -16.12
N ALA A 83 12.24 -1.98 -16.47
CA ALA A 83 13.16 -1.75 -17.59
C ALA A 83 14.54 -2.39 -17.35
N ILE A 84 15.07 -2.27 -16.13
CA ILE A 84 16.33 -2.93 -15.73
C ILE A 84 16.19 -4.45 -15.87
N SER A 85 15.15 -5.05 -15.27
CA SER A 85 14.91 -6.49 -15.39
C SER A 85 14.81 -6.93 -16.85
N ALA A 86 13.99 -6.23 -17.65
CA ALA A 86 13.78 -6.58 -19.06
C ALA A 86 15.09 -6.50 -19.87
N ALA A 87 15.90 -5.47 -19.66
CA ALA A 87 17.17 -5.30 -20.35
C ALA A 87 18.16 -6.45 -20.06
N PHE A 88 18.32 -6.82 -18.79
CA PHE A 88 19.23 -7.90 -18.41
C PHE A 88 18.66 -9.28 -18.78
N THR A 89 17.35 -9.50 -18.70
CA THR A 89 16.73 -10.73 -19.19
C THR A 89 16.90 -10.88 -20.71
N ALA A 90 16.72 -9.80 -21.47
CA ALA A 90 16.97 -9.80 -22.91
C ALA A 90 18.44 -10.09 -23.23
N TRP A 91 19.37 -9.50 -22.47
CA TRP A 91 20.80 -9.80 -22.61
C TRP A 91 21.08 -11.29 -22.42
N ILE A 92 20.60 -11.88 -21.32
CA ILE A 92 20.76 -13.32 -21.04
C ILE A 92 20.20 -14.17 -22.18
N ALA A 93 19.00 -13.84 -22.66
CA ALA A 93 18.31 -14.58 -23.72
C ALA A 93 19.06 -14.52 -25.08
N ILE A 94 19.67 -13.38 -25.41
CA ILE A 94 20.43 -13.19 -26.65
C ILE A 94 21.78 -13.91 -26.58
N LYS A 95 22.51 -13.78 -25.47
CA LYS A 95 23.88 -14.31 -25.37
C LYS A 95 23.92 -15.82 -25.25
N ARG A 96 22.89 -16.49 -24.73
CA ARG A 96 22.71 -17.96 -24.68
C ARG A 96 23.83 -18.80 -24.01
N TYR A 97 24.97 -18.21 -23.65
CA TYR A 97 26.04 -18.84 -22.87
C TYR A 97 25.86 -18.57 -21.37
N ALA A 98 26.30 -19.50 -20.53
CA ALA A 98 26.23 -19.46 -19.06
C ALA A 98 27.25 -18.48 -18.43
N GLU A 99 27.43 -17.29 -19.01
CA GLU A 99 28.20 -16.25 -18.32
C GLU A 99 27.36 -15.64 -17.19
N TYR A 100 27.90 -15.65 -15.98
CA TYR A 100 27.25 -15.03 -14.81
C TYR A 100 27.32 -13.49 -14.81
N LYS A 101 28.05 -12.86 -15.75
CA LYS A 101 28.21 -11.40 -15.83
C LYS A 101 26.87 -10.64 -15.86
N PRO A 102 25.90 -10.93 -16.76
CA PRO A 102 24.61 -10.24 -16.76
C PRO A 102 23.86 -10.40 -15.44
N LEU A 103 23.96 -11.56 -14.77
CA LEU A 103 23.36 -11.79 -13.46
C LEU A 103 24.05 -10.96 -12.37
N GLN A 104 25.39 -10.88 -12.38
CA GLN A 104 26.17 -10.05 -11.46
C GLN A 104 25.81 -8.56 -11.61
N PHE A 105 25.78 -8.05 -12.84
CA PHE A 105 25.39 -6.65 -13.10
C PHE A 105 23.94 -6.36 -12.69
N LEU A 106 23.02 -7.30 -12.93
CA LEU A 106 21.64 -7.19 -12.47
C LEU A 106 21.57 -7.12 -10.93
N ALA A 107 22.33 -7.98 -10.24
CA ALA A 107 22.40 -7.98 -8.78
C ALA A 107 22.92 -6.64 -8.25
N PHE A 108 24.02 -6.12 -8.79
CA PHE A 108 24.57 -4.82 -8.40
C PHE A 108 23.61 -3.66 -8.69
N ALA A 109 22.94 -3.68 -9.85
CA ALA A 109 21.94 -2.67 -10.20
C ALA A 109 20.79 -2.64 -9.17
N PHE A 110 20.30 -3.80 -8.75
CA PHE A 110 19.26 -3.87 -7.72
C PHE A 110 19.76 -3.50 -6.32
N VAL A 111 20.96 -3.91 -5.94
CA VAL A 111 21.58 -3.47 -4.66
C VAL A 111 21.64 -1.95 -4.61
N TYR A 112 22.13 -1.30 -5.67
CA TYR A 112 22.19 0.16 -5.75
C TYR A 112 20.80 0.80 -5.69
N ARG A 113 19.83 0.29 -6.46
CA ARG A 113 18.45 0.81 -6.46
C ARG A 113 17.80 0.72 -5.08
N PHE A 114 17.96 -0.41 -4.39
CA PHE A 114 17.44 -0.56 -3.03
C PHE A 114 18.18 0.34 -2.04
N PHE A 115 19.48 0.50 -2.18
CA PHE A 115 20.28 1.35 -1.30
C PHE A 115 19.86 2.83 -1.39
N GLU A 116 19.71 3.35 -2.61
CA GLU A 116 19.20 4.72 -2.83
C GLU A 116 17.75 4.86 -2.34
N LYS A 117 16.92 3.83 -2.55
CA LYS A 117 15.54 3.88 -2.08
C LYS A 117 15.46 3.90 -0.55
N LEU A 118 16.25 3.08 0.13
CA LEU A 118 16.26 3.01 1.59
C LEU A 118 16.78 4.30 2.23
N LYS A 119 17.68 5.03 1.56
CA LYS A 119 18.14 6.35 2.01
C LYS A 119 16.96 7.33 2.22
N SER A 120 15.92 7.25 1.39
CA SER A 120 14.72 8.10 1.53
C SER A 120 13.82 7.74 2.73
N PHE A 121 14.01 6.56 3.33
CA PHE A 121 13.26 6.08 4.48
C PHE A 121 14.07 6.11 5.78
N GLU A 122 15.33 6.55 5.72
CA GLU A 122 16.10 6.76 6.93
C GLU A 122 15.59 8.01 7.66
N PRO A 123 15.40 7.93 8.99
CA PRO A 123 15.03 9.10 9.77
C PRO A 123 16.13 10.15 9.66
N ALA A 124 15.75 11.43 9.65
CA ALA A 124 16.72 12.52 9.77
C ALA A 124 17.37 12.42 11.16
N VAL A 125 18.64 12.04 11.20
CA VAL A 125 19.44 11.98 12.44
C VAL A 125 20.29 13.23 12.47
N SER A 126 20.24 13.98 13.58
CA SER A 126 21.17 15.09 13.83
C SER A 126 22.59 14.51 13.91
N PRO A 127 23.55 15.02 13.13
CA PRO A 127 24.92 14.54 13.21
C PRO A 127 25.46 14.78 14.63
N THR A 128 26.00 13.73 15.24
CA THR A 128 26.74 13.82 16.49
C THR A 128 28.20 13.88 16.12
N TYR A 129 28.81 15.06 16.22
CA TYR A 129 30.22 15.25 15.93
C TYR A 129 31.04 14.94 17.18
N THR A 130 32.10 14.14 17.04
CA THR A 130 33.12 13.96 18.07
C THR A 130 34.05 15.18 18.13
N GLU A 131 34.94 15.24 19.13
CA GLU A 131 35.95 16.31 19.25
C GLU A 131 36.87 16.41 18.02
N GLU A 132 36.97 15.34 17.23
CA GLU A 132 37.73 15.27 15.98
C GLU A 132 36.91 15.70 14.75
N GLY A 133 35.62 16.05 14.93
CA GLY A 133 34.73 16.52 13.87
C GLY A 133 34.10 15.42 13.01
N ASP A 134 34.28 14.14 13.37
CA ASP A 134 33.69 13.00 12.65
C ASP A 134 32.30 12.61 13.19
N ASP A 135 31.38 12.25 12.28
CA ASP A 135 30.07 11.65 12.62
C ASP A 135 30.24 10.13 12.72
N ASP A 136 30.62 9.66 13.91
CA ASP A 136 30.84 8.24 14.25
C ASP A 136 29.69 7.33 13.76
N GLY A 137 28.46 7.85 13.73
CA GLY A 137 27.30 7.07 13.36
C GLY A 137 27.09 6.94 11.85
N ARG A 138 27.67 7.81 11.02
CA ARG A 138 27.36 7.87 9.57
C ARG A 138 27.83 6.64 8.82
N ALA A 139 29.07 6.22 9.03
CA ALA A 139 29.64 5.04 8.39
C ALA A 139 28.89 3.77 8.80
N LEU A 140 28.56 3.65 10.08
CA LEU A 140 27.80 2.51 10.61
C LEU A 140 26.38 2.45 10.04
N ARG A 141 25.67 3.58 9.91
CA ARG A 141 24.35 3.65 9.27
C ARG A 141 24.41 3.23 7.80
N MET A 142 25.41 3.72 7.07
CA MET A 142 25.63 3.37 5.66
C MET A 142 25.94 1.88 5.49
N GLY A 143 26.80 1.31 6.34
CA GLY A 143 27.13 -0.10 6.35
C GLY A 143 25.92 -0.99 6.65
N LYS A 144 25.11 -0.62 7.65
CA LYS A 144 23.85 -1.32 7.97
C LYS A 144 22.86 -1.29 6.80
N ARG A 145 22.75 -0.16 6.09
CA ARG A 145 21.90 -0.05 4.89
C ARG A 145 22.38 -0.98 3.78
N LEU A 146 23.69 -0.95 3.49
CA LEU A 146 24.29 -1.81 2.47
C LEU A 146 24.07 -3.30 2.78
N LEU A 147 24.29 -3.71 4.03
CA LEU A 147 24.09 -5.09 4.47
C LEU A 147 22.64 -5.57 4.24
N ARG A 148 21.64 -4.73 4.56
CA ARG A 148 20.22 -5.03 4.32
C ARG A 148 19.92 -5.20 2.83
N CYS A 149 20.48 -4.34 1.98
CA CYS A 149 20.31 -4.43 0.52
C CYS A 149 20.95 -5.71 -0.04
N LEU A 150 22.17 -6.03 0.40
CA LEU A 150 22.88 -7.25 -0.02
C LEU A 150 22.10 -8.50 0.43
N ALA A 151 21.70 -8.56 1.70
CA ALA A 151 20.93 -9.69 2.22
C ALA A 151 19.61 -9.91 1.46
N LEU A 152 18.91 -8.83 1.11
CA LEU A 152 17.67 -8.91 0.33
C LEU A 152 17.93 -9.46 -1.08
N VAL A 153 18.88 -8.87 -1.82
CA VAL A 153 19.13 -9.25 -3.22
C VAL A 153 19.68 -10.66 -3.32
N PHE A 154 20.72 -10.99 -2.55
CA PHE A 154 21.32 -12.32 -2.57
C PHE A 154 20.41 -13.37 -1.94
N GLY A 155 19.60 -13.02 -0.94
CA GLY A 155 18.57 -13.89 -0.38
C GLY A 155 17.51 -14.27 -1.41
N VAL A 156 17.03 -13.31 -2.20
CA VAL A 156 16.10 -13.59 -3.30
C VAL A 156 16.74 -14.50 -4.36
N ILE A 157 18.00 -14.23 -4.74
CA ILE A 157 18.72 -15.09 -5.69
C ILE A 157 18.82 -16.52 -5.15
N ALA A 158 19.24 -16.69 -3.89
CA ALA A 158 19.37 -17.98 -3.24
C ALA A 158 18.02 -18.73 -3.21
N VAL A 159 16.94 -18.07 -2.79
CA VAL A 159 15.58 -18.66 -2.77
C VAL A 159 15.09 -19.02 -4.16
N SER A 160 15.38 -18.21 -5.18
CA SER A 160 14.99 -18.49 -6.57
C SER A 160 15.82 -19.58 -7.24
N SER A 161 16.96 -19.95 -6.65
CA SER A 161 17.87 -20.98 -7.18
C SER A 161 17.66 -22.36 -6.54
N LEU A 162 16.73 -22.46 -5.59
CA LEU A 162 16.20 -23.71 -5.01
C LEU A 162 15.14 -24.31 -5.93
#